data_AF-A0A6J4NEU6-F1
#
_entry.id   AF-A0A6J4NEU6-F1
#
_cell.length_a   1.000
_cell.length_b   1.000
_cell.length_c   1.000
_cell.angle_alpha   90.00
_cell.angle_beta   90.00
_cell.angle_gamma   90.00
#
_symmetry.space_group_name_H-M   'P 1'
#
loop_
_entity.id
_entity.type
_entity.pdbx_description
1 polymer ?
#
loop_
_entity_poly.entity_id
_entity_poly.type
_entity_poly.pdbx_seq_one_letter_code
_entity_poly.pdbx_strand_id
1 'polypeptide(L)' 'AQVCGVGDRKGRVAPGYDADLLAVAGDPVADLGALLTPVAVLRAGELVAGTVVGAVAR' A
#
# COMPACT_ATOMS: atom_id res chain seq x y z
N ALA A 1 -2.62 -10.44 9.58
CA ALA A 1 -1.27 -10.17 10.13
C ALA A 1 -1.04 -10.88 11.48
N GLN A 2 -2.09 -11.02 12.27
CA GLN A 2 -2.11 -11.57 13.62
C GLN A 2 -1.62 -13.03 13.66
N VAL A 3 -2.17 -13.90 12.81
CA VAL A 3 -1.74 -15.30 12.71
C VAL A 3 -0.26 -15.44 12.30
N CYS A 4 0.26 -14.48 11.53
CA CYS A 4 1.65 -14.45 11.12
C CYS A 4 2.59 -13.79 12.15
N GLY A 5 2.09 -13.32 13.30
CA GLY A 5 2.90 -12.70 14.36
C GLY A 5 3.42 -11.28 14.06
N VAL A 6 2.85 -10.58 13.07
CA VAL A 6 3.31 -9.23 12.65
C VAL A 6 2.20 -8.18 12.74
N GLY A 7 1.16 -8.46 13.52
CA GLY A 7 -0.04 -7.60 13.62
C GLY A 7 0.16 -6.28 14.37
N ASP A 8 1.26 -6.15 15.10
CA ASP A 8 1.70 -4.94 15.78
C ASP A 8 2.22 -3.86 14.80
N ARG A 9 2.73 -4.28 13.65
CA ARG A 9 3.34 -3.38 12.65
C ARG A 9 2.79 -3.52 11.24
N LYS A 10 1.93 -4.52 10.94
CA LYS A 10 1.33 -4.73 9.60
C LYS A 10 -0.16 -5.05 9.67
N GLY A 11 -0.83 -4.88 8.52
CA GLY A 11 -2.22 -5.29 8.30
C GLY A 11 -3.26 -4.21 8.60
N ARG A 12 -2.82 -2.97 8.90
CA ARG A 12 -3.67 -1.80 9.06
C ARG A 12 -2.94 -0.57 8.53
N VAL A 13 -3.68 0.33 7.88
CA VAL A 13 -3.21 1.68 7.57
C VAL A 13 -3.44 2.55 8.82
N ALA A 14 -2.39 2.73 9.62
CA ALA A 14 -2.42 3.55 10.82
C ALA A 14 -1.02 4.07 11.16
N PRO A 15 -0.89 5.22 11.86
CA PRO A 15 0.41 5.68 12.36
C PRO A 15 1.10 4.62 13.23
N GLY A 16 2.42 4.52 13.10
CA GLY A 16 3.24 3.54 13.83
C GLY A 16 3.34 2.15 13.18
N TYR A 17 2.61 1.89 12.10
CA TYR A 17 2.72 0.67 11.31
C TYR A 17 3.71 0.87 10.15
N ASP A 18 4.24 -0.24 9.62
CA ASP A 18 5.07 -0.20 8.41
C ASP A 18 4.25 0.40 7.26
N ALA A 19 4.87 1.32 6.51
CA ALA A 19 4.26 1.96 5.34
C ALA A 19 4.23 1.04 4.11
N ASP A 20 3.58 -0.11 4.26
CA ASP A 20 3.28 -1.06 3.19
C ASP A 20 1.88 -0.77 2.62
N LEU A 21 1.83 -0.18 1.43
CA LEU A 21 0.61 0.30 0.82
C LEU A 21 0.47 -0.20 -0.62
N LEU A 22 -0.78 -0.44 -1.02
CA LEU A 22 -1.16 -0.79 -2.38
C LEU A 22 -2.24 0.17 -2.84
N ALA A 23 -2.01 0.83 -3.96
CA ALA A 23 -2.98 1.72 -4.59
C ALA A 23 -3.55 1.05 -5.84
N VAL A 24 -4.85 1.20 -6.04
CA VAL A 24 -5.59 0.74 -7.23
C VAL A 24 -6.35 1.92 -7.83
N ALA A 25 -6.68 1.82 -9.11
CA ALA A 25 -7.67 2.71 -9.70
C ALA A 25 -9.07 2.22 -9.35
N GLY A 26 -9.97 3.13 -8.97
CA GLY A 26 -11.35 2.81 -8.60
C GLY A 26 -11.53 2.44 -7.13
N ASP A 27 -12.71 1.91 -6.80
CA ASP A 27 -13.10 1.53 -5.44
C ASP A 27 -13.09 -0.01 -5.27
N PRO A 28 -12.13 -0.57 -4.52
CA PRO A 28 -12.05 -2.01 -4.29
C PRO A 28 -13.17 -2.56 -3.39
N VAL A 29 -13.93 -1.71 -2.69
CA VAL A 29 -15.12 -2.14 -1.94
C VAL A 29 -16.29 -2.41 -2.90
N ALA A 30 -16.40 -1.63 -3.97
CA ALA A 30 -17.43 -1.80 -5.01
C ALA A 30 -17.04 -2.88 -6.04
N ASP A 31 -15.76 -3.00 -6.39
CA ASP A 31 -15.23 -4.01 -7.31
C ASP A 31 -13.87 -4.55 -6.84
N LEU A 32 -13.89 -5.77 -6.30
CA LEU A 32 -12.67 -6.45 -5.86
C LEU A 32 -11.67 -6.71 -6.99
N GLY A 33 -12.10 -6.74 -8.26
CA GLY A 33 -11.24 -6.92 -9.43
C GLY A 33 -10.16 -5.84 -9.54
N ALA A 34 -10.41 -4.63 -9.01
CA ALA A 34 -9.43 -3.55 -8.95
C ALA A 34 -8.12 -3.97 -8.25
N LEU A 35 -8.18 -4.87 -7.26
CA LEU A 35 -7.01 -5.36 -6.52
C LEU A 35 -6.03 -6.17 -7.38
N LEU A 36 -6.48 -6.69 -8.53
CA LEU A 36 -5.64 -7.45 -9.44
C LEU A 36 -4.78 -6.57 -10.34
N THR A 37 -5.05 -5.26 -10.38
CA THR A 37 -4.33 -4.31 -11.25
C THR A 37 -3.84 -3.09 -10.46
N PRO A 38 -2.87 -3.25 -9.54
CA PRO A 38 -2.34 -2.14 -8.75
C PRO A 38 -1.68 -1.07 -9.63
N VAL A 39 -1.90 0.19 -9.30
CA VAL A 39 -1.26 1.34 -9.98
C VAL A 39 0.00 1.81 -9.24
N ALA A 40 0.12 1.51 -7.95
CA ALA A 40 1.33 1.74 -7.17
C ALA A 40 1.45 0.73 -6.02
N VAL A 41 2.68 0.36 -5.69
CA VAL A 41 3.03 -0.48 -4.56
C VAL A 41 4.16 0.17 -3.79
N LEU A 42 3.95 0.41 -2.50
CA LEU A 42 4.94 0.91 -1.57
C LEU A 42 5.27 -0.16 -0.54
N ARG A 43 6.56 -0.31 -0.23
CA ARG A 43 7.07 -1.20 0.81
C ARG A 43 7.96 -0.42 1.75
N ALA A 44 7.64 -0.43 3.04
CA ALA A 44 8.34 0.37 4.05
C ALA A 44 8.53 1.85 3.64
N GLY A 45 7.55 2.44 2.94
CA GLY A 45 7.58 3.81 2.46
C GLY A 45 8.29 4.02 1.11
N GLU A 46 8.93 2.99 0.56
CA GLU A 46 9.63 3.06 -0.73
C GLU A 46 8.71 2.61 -1.86
N LEU A 47 8.68 3.35 -2.97
CA LEU A 47 7.93 2.93 -4.16
C LEU A 47 8.68 1.77 -4.85
N VAL A 48 8.06 0.60 -4.90
CA VAL A 48 8.64 -0.60 -5.53
C VAL A 48 8.00 -0.93 -6.89
N ALA A 49 6.79 -0.43 -7.16
CA ALA A 49 6.13 -0.48 -8.46
C ALA A 49 5.19 0.72 -8.63
N GLY A 50 5.09 1.24 -9.86
CA GLY A 50 4.35 2.46 -10.19
C GLY A 50 5.27 3.60 -10.60
N THR A 51 4.74 4.82 -10.71
CA THR A 51 5.53 6.00 -11.07
C THR A 51 5.22 7.14 -10.10
N VAL A 52 6.27 7.75 -9.51
CA VAL A 52 6.12 9.01 -8.79
C VAL A 52 6.01 10.13 -9.81
N VAL A 53 4.91 10.88 -9.78
CA VAL A 53 4.77 12.10 -10.59
C VAL A 53 5.15 13.29 -9.70
N GLY A 54 6.23 13.99 -10.05
CA GLY A 54 6.65 15.21 -9.35
C GLY A 54 7.32 14.96 -8.01
N ALA A 55 8.48 14.29 -8.00
CA ALA A 55 9.31 14.23 -6.80
C ALA A 55 9.66 15.67 -6.35
N VAL A 56 9.11 16.08 -5.20
CA VAL A 56 9.59 17.28 -4.52
C VAL A 56 10.96 16.93 -3.98
N ALA A 57 12.01 17.46 -4.59
CA ALA A 57 13.37 17.35 -4.07
C ALA A 57 13.36 17.83 -2.61
N ARG A 58 13.97 17.04 -1.72
CA ARG A 58 14.18 17.43 -0.33
C ARG A 58 15.07 18.67 -0.24
#